data_AF-R9J158-F1
#
_entry.id   AF-R9J158-F1
#
_cell.length_a   1.000
_cell.length_b   1.000
_cell.length_c   1.000
_cell.angle_alpha   90.00
_cell.angle_beta   90.00
_cell.angle_gamma   90.00
#
_symmetry.space_group_name_H-M   'P 1'
#
loop_
_entity.id
_entity.type
_entity.pdbx_description
1 polymer ?
#
loop_
_entity_poly.entity_id
_entity_poly.type
_entity_poly.pdbx_seq_one_letter_code
_entity_poly.pdbx_strand_id
1 'polypeptide(L)' 'MTEAVKQICECVFDKSDIIRIYAEPFAYNIASCRVLEKAGFQYEGTLRSNAVKNGKAIDMKMYSLLKTEI' A
#
# COMPACT_ATOMS: atom_id res chain seq x y z
N MET A 1 -13.12 4.60 0.96
CA MET A 1 -11.93 3.82 0.54
C MET A 1 -10.98 3.57 1.71
N THR A 2 -10.46 4.60 2.40
CA THR A 2 -9.61 4.42 3.59
C THR A 2 -10.20 3.48 4.64
N GLU A 3 -11.47 3.65 5.03
CA GLU A 3 -12.11 2.77 6.03
C GLU A 3 -12.17 1.29 5.58
N ALA A 4 -12.39 1.03 4.30
CA ALA A 4 -12.38 -0.33 3.78
C ALA A 4 -10.98 -0.95 3.83
N VAL A 5 -9.93 -0.15 3.56
CA VAL A 5 -8.53 -0.59 3.67
C VAL A 5 -8.16 -0.90 5.12
N LYS A 6 -8.59 -0.09 6.08
CA LYS A 6 -8.37 -0.36 7.51
C LYS A 6 -9.05 -1.66 7.94
N GLN A 7 -10.34 -1.81 7.65
CA GLN A 7 -11.12 -2.99 8.05
C GLN A 7 -10.54 -4.29 7.48
N ILE A 8 -10.07 -4.29 6.23
CA ILE A 8 -9.46 -5.50 5.66
C ILE A 8 -8.11 -5.80 6.30
N CYS A 9 -7.28 -4.79 6.63
CA CYS A 9 -6.00 -5.00 7.31
C CYS A 9 -6.21 -5.57 8.71
N GLU A 10 -7.14 -4.99 9.49
CA GLU A 10 -7.54 -5.49 10.81
C GLU A 10 -8.01 -6.94 10.72
N CYS A 11 -8.92 -7.23 9.80
CA CYS A 11 -9.43 -8.59 9.60
C CYS A 11 -8.34 -9.59 9.22
N VAL A 12 -7.38 -9.20 8.37
CA VAL A 12 -6.27 -10.08 7.97
C VAL A 12 -5.34 -10.33 9.14
N PHE A 13 -4.95 -9.31 9.90
CA PHE A 13 -4.04 -9.49 11.04
C PHE A 13 -4.68 -10.24 12.21
N ASP A 14 -5.98 -10.07 12.44
CA ASP A 14 -6.73 -10.79 13.48
C ASP A 14 -6.89 -12.28 13.15
N LYS A 15 -7.20 -12.60 11.89
CA LYS A 15 -7.60 -13.96 11.48
C LYS A 15 -6.49 -14.79 10.85
N SER A 16 -5.26 -14.29 10.82
CA SER A 16 -4.13 -14.99 10.23
C SER A 16 -2.80 -14.69 10.91
N ASP A 17 -1.79 -15.47 10.54
CA ASP A 17 -0.41 -15.28 10.96
C ASP A 17 0.37 -14.32 10.05
N ILE A 18 -0.32 -13.59 9.16
CA ILE A 18 0.31 -12.56 8.33
C ILE A 18 0.84 -11.44 9.26
N ILE A 19 2.10 -11.08 9.09
CA ILE A 19 2.77 -10.05 9.89
C ILE A 19 2.91 -8.71 9.17
N ARG A 20 2.64 -8.69 7.86
CA ARG A 20 2.87 -7.53 6.99
C ARG A 20 1.93 -7.54 5.80
N ILE A 21 1.33 -6.39 5.53
CA ILE A 21 0.55 -6.11 4.32
C ILE A 21 1.26 -4.97 3.58
N TYR A 22 1.36 -5.07 2.25
CA TYR A 22 1.96 -4.02 1.44
C TYR A 22 1.10 -3.69 0.23
N ALA A 23 1.34 -2.51 -0.34
CA ALA A 23 0.64 -2.03 -1.52
C ALA A 23 1.55 -1.18 -2.39
N GLU A 24 1.40 -1.30 -3.70
CA GLU A 24 2.21 -0.63 -4.69
C GLU A 24 1.38 0.27 -5.60
N PRO A 25 0.92 1.46 -5.16
CA PRO A 25 0.25 2.38 -6.07
C PRO A 25 1.24 2.95 -7.09
N PHE A 26 0.76 3.29 -8.29
CA PHE A 26 1.53 4.12 -9.22
C PHE A 26 1.95 5.42 -8.54
N ALA A 27 3.22 5.81 -8.70
CA ALA A 27 3.79 6.94 -7.98
C ALA A 27 3.06 8.27 -8.28
N TYR A 28 2.51 8.40 -9.49
CA TYR A 28 1.72 9.56 -9.91
C TYR A 28 0.30 9.58 -9.31
N ASN A 29 -0.20 8.46 -8.78
CA ASN A 29 -1.56 8.36 -8.23
C ASN A 29 -1.58 8.82 -6.76
N ILE A 30 -1.52 10.14 -6.57
CA ILE A 30 -1.47 10.78 -5.26
C ILE A 30 -2.70 10.43 -4.40
N ALA A 31 -3.88 10.28 -5.01
CA ALA A 31 -5.10 9.91 -4.28
C ALA A 31 -4.98 8.52 -3.65
N SER A 32 -4.47 7.54 -4.40
CA SER A 32 -4.25 6.18 -3.87
C SER A 32 -3.16 6.15 -2.79
N CYS A 33 -2.08 6.92 -2.98
CA CYS A 33 -1.02 7.05 -1.96
C CYS A 33 -1.59 7.59 -0.64
N ARG A 34 -2.41 8.65 -0.71
CA ARG A 34 -3.06 9.24 0.47
C ARG A 34 -4.03 8.29 1.17
N VAL A 35 -4.67 7.38 0.44
CA VAL A 35 -5.53 6.35 1.08
C VAL A 35 -4.70 5.45 1.98
N LEU A 36 -3.53 5.00 1.52
CA LEU A 36 -2.62 4.14 2.28
C LEU A 36 -2.02 4.89 3.48
N GLU A 37 -1.56 6.12 3.28
CA GLU A 37 -1.05 6.99 4.35
C GLU A 37 -2.10 7.19 5.46
N LYS A 38 -3.36 7.47 5.09
CA LYS A 38 -4.47 7.59 6.05
C LYS A 38 -4.89 6.27 6.69
N ALA A 39 -4.54 5.15 6.08
CA ALA A 39 -4.78 3.81 6.62
C ALA A 39 -3.62 3.33 7.52
N GLY A 40 -2.59 4.16 7.75
CA GLY A 40 -1.47 3.85 8.64
C GLY A 40 -0.25 3.24 7.95
N PHE A 41 -0.31 3.00 6.63
CA PHE A 41 0.82 2.43 5.91
C PHE A 41 2.00 3.41 5.86
N GLN A 42 3.20 2.88 6.07
CA GLN A 42 4.47 3.60 5.97
C GLN A 42 5.01 3.52 4.54
N TYR A 43 5.58 4.63 4.07
CA TYR A 43 6.27 4.70 2.78
C TYR A 43 7.70 4.17 2.91
N GLU A 44 8.07 3.22 2.06
CA GLU A 44 9.39 2.57 2.12
C GLU A 44 10.30 2.91 0.93
N GLY A 45 9.74 3.38 -0.18
CA GLY A 45 10.53 3.79 -1.33
C GLY A 45 9.79 3.84 -2.66
N THR A 46 10.45 4.35 -3.68
CA THR A 46 9.95 4.36 -5.06
C THR A 46 10.64 3.25 -5.84
N LEU A 47 9.82 2.35 -6.38
CA LEU A 47 10.22 1.34 -7.34
C LEU A 47 10.27 1.99 -8.73
N ARG A 48 11.48 2.20 -9.26
CA ARG A 48 11.69 2.87 -10.55
C ARG A 48 11.37 1.92 -11.70
N SER A 49 10.56 2.37 -12.66
CA SER A 49 10.16 1.59 -13.85
C SER A 49 9.58 0.20 -13.51
N ASN A 50 8.77 0.10 -12.45
CA ASN A 50 8.29 -1.16 -11.91
C ASN A 50 7.13 -1.78 -12.70
N ALA A 51 6.33 -0.97 -13.40
CA ALA A 51 5.19 -1.45 -14.17
C ALA A 51 5.11 -0.83 -15.56
N VAL A 52 4.58 -1.58 -16.52
CA VAL A 52 4.24 -1.08 -17.85
C VAL A 52 2.74 -0.84 -17.92
N LYS A 53 2.34 0.41 -18.21
CA LYS A 53 0.95 0.80 -18.45
C LYS A 53 0.86 1.61 -19.72
N ASN A 54 0.01 1.18 -20.65
CA ASN A 54 -0.17 1.82 -21.96
C ASN A 54 1.17 2.02 -22.70
N GLY A 55 2.03 0.99 -22.68
CA GLY A 55 3.33 1.00 -23.33
C GLY A 55 4.41 1.86 -22.66
N LYS A 56 4.12 2.46 -21.50
CA LYS A 56 5.09 3.28 -20.73
C LYS A 56 5.51 2.55 -19.48
N ALA A 57 6.82 2.52 -19.20
CA ALA A 57 7.34 2.14 -17.89
C ALA A 57 7.05 3.27 -16.89
N ILE A 58 6.52 2.91 -15.72
CA ILE A 58 6.07 3.86 -14.70
C ILE A 58 6.59 3.42 -13.33
N ASP A 59 6.96 4.42 -12.54
CA ASP A 59 7.33 4.25 -11.15
C ASP A 59 6.12 3.90 -10.26
N MET A 60 6.37 3.09 -9.25
CA MET A 60 5.41 2.74 -8.21
C MET A 60 6.01 3.08 -6.85
N LYS A 61 5.17 3.32 -5.84
CA LYS A 61 5.64 3.50 -4.47
C LYS A 61 5.39 2.21 -3.69
N MET A 62 6.34 1.80 -2.86
CA MET A 62 6.13 0.74 -1.88
C MET A 62 5.60 1.36 -0.58
N TYR A 63 4.47 0.87 -0.13
CA TYR A 63 3.90 1.17 1.18
C TYR A 63 3.64 -0.13 1.93
N SER A 64 3.80 -0.11 3.25
CA SER A 64 3.52 -1.27 4.08
C SER A 64 2.93 -0.94 5.43
N LEU A 65 2.21 -1.90 5.99
CA LEU A 65 1.72 -1.90 7.35
C LEU A 65 2.12 -3.21 8.02
N LEU A 66 2.70 -3.13 9.20
CA LEU A 66 3.06 -4.28 10.03
C LEU A 66 1.96 -4.57 11.05
N LYS A 67 1.84 -5.83 11.45
CA LYS A 67 0.88 -6.24 12.50
C LYS A 67 1.14 -5.53 13.83
N THR A 68 2.38 -5.12 14.11
CA THR A 68 2.77 -4.39 15.32
C THR A 68 2.42 -2.90 15.29
N GLU A 69 1.88 -2.39 14.19
CA GLU A 69 1.53 -0.97 13.99
C GLU A 69 0.01 -0.72 14.01
N ILE A 70 -0.80 -1.78 14.19
CA ILE A 70 -2.26 -1.70 14.42
C ILE A 70 -2.54 -1.73 15.93
#